data_AF-A0A743W8M1-F1
#
_entry.id   AF-A0A743W8M1-F1
#
_cell.length_a   1.000
_cell.length_b   1.000
_cell.length_c   1.000
_cell.angle_alpha   90.00
_cell.angle_beta   90.00
_cell.angle_gamma   90.00
#
_symmetry.space_group_name_H-M   'P 1'
#
loop_
_entity.id
_entity.type
_entity.pdbx_description
1 polymer ?
#
loop_
_entity_poly.entity_id
_entity_poly.type
_entity_poly.pdbx_seq_one_letter_code
_entity_poly.pdbx_strand_id
1 'polypeptide(L)'
;MQQVKIYTASPSDLSPPVQSESFCVDLVLASDYRELEAKCAALVVENGALKKSEVEFNDYCRHECEDVGDTWVDDFTETPATDAFLAEVRAQGVETAMEHMQSSGSLTFGDCYISLNEFAAQLRKGVQS
;
A
#
# COMPACT_ATOMS: atom_id res chain seq x y z
N MET A 1 -14.97 -5.85 7.49
CA MET A 1 -13.78 -6.50 6.92
C MET A 1 -14.22 -7.79 6.25
N GLN A 2 -13.78 -8.04 5.02
CA GLN A 2 -14.06 -9.31 4.33
C GLN A 2 -13.30 -10.42 5.07
N GLN A 3 -13.95 -11.55 5.36
CA GLN A 3 -13.34 -12.64 6.11
C GLN A 3 -12.15 -13.22 5.33
N VAL A 4 -10.99 -13.39 5.99
CA VAL A 4 -9.82 -14.00 5.37
C VAL A 4 -10.17 -15.43 4.99
N LYS A 5 -10.06 -15.75 3.70
CA LYS A 5 -10.25 -17.13 3.21
C LYS A 5 -9.00 -17.92 3.52
N ILE A 6 -9.16 -18.94 4.35
CA ILE A 6 -8.09 -19.87 4.70
C ILE A 6 -8.38 -21.18 3.97
N TYR A 7 -7.37 -21.66 3.25
CA TYR A 7 -7.39 -22.92 2.54
C TYR A 7 -6.52 -23.90 3.29
N THR A 8 -6.98 -25.13 3.45
CA THR A 8 -6.19 -26.16 4.10
C THR A 8 -5.58 -27.07 3.03
N ALA A 9 -4.27 -27.24 3.07
CA ALA A 9 -3.55 -28.19 2.24
C ALA A 9 -3.05 -29.38 3.07
N SER A 10 -3.14 -30.56 2.46
CA SER A 10 -2.51 -31.79 2.96
C SER A 10 -1.02 -31.80 2.59
N PRO A 11 -0.17 -32.55 3.31
CA PRO A 11 1.25 -32.71 2.98
C PRO A 11 1.50 -33.25 1.57
N SER A 12 0.52 -33.97 1.00
CA SER A 12 0.50 -34.46 -0.38
C SER A 12 0.33 -33.36 -1.43
N ASP A 13 -0.27 -32.23 -1.05
CA ASP A 13 -0.59 -31.12 -1.96
C ASP A 13 0.58 -30.13 -2.09
N LEU A 14 1.61 -30.28 -1.25
CA LEU A 14 2.81 -29.43 -1.24
C LEU A 14 3.81 -29.86 -2.33
N SER A 15 4.66 -28.93 -2.76
CA SER A 15 5.74 -29.19 -3.71
C SER A 15 7.09 -28.76 -3.14
N PRO A 16 8.02 -29.70 -2.86
CA PRO A 16 7.86 -31.15 -2.99
C PRO A 16 6.89 -31.72 -1.93
N PRO A 17 6.21 -32.85 -2.22
CA PRO A 17 5.26 -33.45 -1.29
C PRO A 17 5.97 -34.02 -0.07
N VAL A 18 5.37 -33.85 1.11
CA VAL A 18 5.93 -34.28 2.39
C VAL A 18 5.29 -35.59 2.83
N GLN A 19 6.10 -36.62 3.09
CA GLN A 19 5.64 -37.99 3.45
C GLN A 19 5.25 -38.12 4.94
N SER A 20 4.64 -37.10 5.53
CA SER A 20 4.16 -37.11 6.92
C SER A 20 2.64 -37.14 6.89
N GLU A 21 2.02 -38.14 7.51
CA GLU A 21 0.56 -38.33 7.45
C GLU A 21 -0.23 -37.47 8.46
N SER A 22 0.42 -36.58 9.21
CA SER A 22 -0.16 -36.08 10.47
C SER A 22 -0.25 -34.56 10.65
N PHE A 23 -0.08 -33.74 9.60
CA PHE A 23 -0.33 -32.30 9.74
C PHE A 23 -1.05 -31.71 8.53
N CYS A 24 -1.90 -30.72 8.77
CA CYS A 24 -2.47 -29.86 7.75
C CYS A 24 -1.83 -28.47 7.86
N VAL A 25 -1.78 -27.73 6.75
CA VAL A 25 -1.29 -26.36 6.72
C VAL A 25 -2.39 -25.44 6.22
N ASP A 26 -2.60 -24.35 6.95
CA ASP A 26 -3.46 -23.27 6.53
C ASP A 26 -2.68 -22.31 5.60
N LEU A 27 -3.27 -22.03 4.45
CA LEU A 27 -2.70 -21.27 3.35
C LEU A 27 -3.65 -20.16 2.91
N VAL A 28 -3.07 -19.11 2.34
CA VAL A 28 -3.78 -18.08 1.57
C VAL A 28 -3.29 -18.17 0.13
N LEU A 29 -4.20 -18.13 -0.84
CA LEU A 29 -3.81 -18.23 -2.25
C LEU A 29 -3.25 -16.89 -2.75
N ALA A 30 -2.22 -16.95 -3.59
CA ALA A 30 -1.67 -15.76 -4.25
C ALA A 30 -2.73 -15.01 -5.09
N SER A 31 -3.78 -15.69 -5.56
CA SER A 31 -4.91 -15.04 -6.22
C SER A 31 -5.69 -14.12 -5.30
N ASP A 32 -5.94 -14.53 -4.06
CA ASP A 32 -6.67 -13.71 -3.08
C ASP A 32 -5.86 -12.48 -2.69
N TYR A 33 -4.53 -12.63 -2.60
CA TYR A 33 -3.63 -11.51 -2.37
C TYR A 33 -3.67 -10.49 -3.50
N ARG A 34 -3.56 -10.93 -4.77
CA ARG A 34 -3.69 -10.02 -5.93
C ARG A 34 -5.05 -9.32 -5.99
N GLU A 35 -6.14 -10.01 -5.62
CA GLU A 35 -7.46 -9.38 -5.53
C GLU A 35 -7.49 -8.28 -4.46
N LEU A 36 -6.85 -8.53 -3.31
CA LEU A 36 -6.73 -7.54 -2.25
C LEU A 36 -5.88 -6.33 -2.68
N GLU A 37 -4.72 -6.57 -3.32
CA GLU A 37 -3.89 -5.51 -3.89
C GLU A 37 -4.66 -4.63 -4.89
N ALA A 38 -5.46 -5.25 -5.76
CA ALA A 38 -6.29 -4.53 -6.72
C ALA A 38 -7.36 -3.66 -6.01
N LYS A 39 -8.00 -4.16 -4.95
CA LYS A 39 -8.94 -3.36 -4.13
C LYS A 39 -8.25 -2.21 -3.43
N CYS A 40 -7.06 -2.43 -2.88
CA CYS A 40 -6.25 -1.40 -2.27
C CYS A 40 -5.87 -0.31 -3.28
N ALA A 41 -5.43 -0.69 -4.49
CA ALA A 41 -5.13 0.26 -5.56
C ALA A 41 -6.38 1.08 -5.97
N ALA A 42 -7.55 0.45 -6.07
CA ALA A 42 -8.80 1.16 -6.35
C ALA A 42 -9.15 2.17 -5.25
N LEU A 43 -9.01 1.80 -3.97
CA LEU A 43 -9.23 2.69 -2.84
C LEU A 43 -8.28 3.89 -2.81
N VAL A 44 -7.03 3.69 -3.24
CA VAL A 44 -6.06 4.78 -3.37
C VAL A 44 -6.51 5.79 -4.41
N VAL A 45 -6.99 5.31 -5.56
CA VAL A 45 -7.52 6.18 -6.62
C VAL A 45 -8.76 6.94 -6.15
N GLU A 46 -9.70 6.25 -5.49
CA GLU A 46 -10.91 6.88 -4.94
C GLU A 46 -10.58 7.94 -3.88
N ASN A 47 -9.65 7.66 -2.95
CA ASN A 47 -9.18 8.66 -1.99
C ASN A 47 -8.53 9.87 -2.67
N GLY A 48 -7.75 9.66 -3.73
CA GLY A 48 -7.19 10.75 -4.52
C GLY A 48 -8.28 11.62 -5.17
N ALA A 49 -9.34 11.00 -5.69
CA ALA A 49 -10.48 11.71 -6.27
C ALA A 49 -11.29 12.48 -5.20
N LEU A 50 -11.49 11.91 -4.01
CA LEU A 50 -12.16 12.58 -2.90
C LEU A 50 -11.37 13.80 -2.42
N LYS A 51 -10.05 13.66 -2.20
CA LYS A 51 -9.17 14.79 -1.83
C LYS A 51 -9.23 15.91 -2.89
N LYS A 52 -9.28 15.56 -4.18
CA LYS A 52 -9.44 16.53 -5.26
C LYS A 52 -10.81 17.23 -5.23
N SER A 53 -11.88 16.48 -5.00
CA SER A 53 -13.23 17.02 -4.89
C SER A 53 -13.37 17.98 -3.70
N GLU A 54 -12.65 17.75 -2.60
CA GLU A 54 -12.65 18.61 -1.42
C GLU A 54 -11.96 19.95 -1.69
N VAL A 55 -10.84 19.93 -2.44
CA VAL A 55 -10.20 21.16 -2.94
C VAL A 55 -11.17 21.97 -3.81
N GLU A 56 -11.83 21.31 -4.76
CA GLU A 56 -12.81 21.95 -5.65
C GLU A 56 -14.02 22.51 -4.88
N PHE A 57 -14.46 21.82 -3.82
CA PHE A 57 -15.52 22.30 -2.94
C PHE A 57 -15.09 23.54 -2.14
N ASN A 58 -13.89 23.53 -1.55
CA ASN A 58 -13.34 24.68 -0.85
C ASN A 58 -13.22 25.91 -1.77
N ASP A 59 -12.77 25.71 -3.01
CA ASP A 59 -12.69 26.78 -4.00
C ASP A 59 -14.06 27.35 -4.37
N TYR A 60 -15.06 26.48 -4.55
CA TYR A 60 -16.45 26.91 -4.75
C TYR A 60 -16.95 27.75 -3.57
N CYS A 61 -16.82 27.25 -2.34
CA CYS A 61 -17.27 27.95 -1.14
C CYS A 61 -16.54 29.29 -0.93
N ARG A 62 -15.24 29.36 -1.24
CA ARG A 62 -14.46 30.59 -1.22
C ARG A 62 -15.07 31.66 -2.13
N HIS A 63 -15.41 31.29 -3.35
CA HIS A 63 -16.01 32.19 -4.33
C HIS A 63 -17.39 32.70 -3.87
N GLU A 64 -18.25 31.81 -3.37
CA GLU A 64 -19.58 32.19 -2.90
C GLU A 64 -19.53 33.07 -1.63
N CYS A 65 -18.53 32.88 -0.76
CA CYS A 65 -18.32 33.73 0.43
C CYS A 65 -17.82 35.14 0.06
N GLU A 66 -16.98 35.26 -0.97
CA GLU A 66 -16.50 36.56 -1.46
C GLU A 66 -17.66 37.46 -1.91
N ASP A 67 -18.68 36.90 -2.56
CA ASP A 67 -19.85 37.63 -3.07
C ASP A 67 -20.72 38.25 -1.97
N VAL A 68 -20.66 37.70 -0.75
CA VAL A 68 -21.39 38.20 0.44
C VAL A 68 -20.49 38.97 1.41
N GLY A 69 -19.21 39.17 1.07
CA GLY A 69 -18.23 39.87 1.90
C GLY A 69 -17.79 39.09 3.13
N ASP A 70 -17.96 37.76 3.13
CA ASP A 70 -17.49 36.86 4.18
C ASP A 70 -16.18 36.16 3.76
N THR A 71 -15.50 35.50 4.69
CA THR A 71 -14.24 34.78 4.41
C THR A 71 -14.40 33.29 4.69
N TRP A 72 -14.23 32.48 3.65
CA TRP A 72 -14.16 31.03 3.79
C TRP A 72 -12.84 30.59 4.42
N VAL A 73 -12.89 29.52 5.22
CA VAL A 73 -11.72 28.83 5.76
C VAL A 73 -11.73 27.41 5.22
N ASP A 74 -10.69 27.06 4.46
CA ASP A 74 -10.55 25.73 3.89
C ASP A 74 -10.52 24.67 5.02
N ASP A 75 -11.35 23.64 4.87
CA ASP A 75 -11.35 22.46 5.73
C ASP A 75 -11.02 21.23 4.88
N PHE A 76 -10.16 20.37 5.40
CA PHE A 76 -9.70 19.17 4.70
C PHE A 76 -9.83 17.94 5.58
N THR A 77 -10.42 16.90 5.03
CA THR A 77 -10.58 15.61 5.68
C THR A 77 -9.23 14.89 5.65
N GLU A 78 -8.58 14.81 6.81
CA GLU A 78 -7.38 14.01 6.94
C GLU A 78 -7.68 12.52 6.79
N THR A 79 -6.79 11.77 6.13
CA THR A 79 -6.90 10.31 5.97
C THR A 79 -5.65 9.59 6.50
N PRO A 80 -5.28 9.70 7.79
CA PRO A 80 -3.97 9.24 8.28
C PRO A 80 -3.74 7.74 8.07
N ALA A 81 -4.79 6.91 8.18
CA ALA A 81 -4.72 5.48 7.94
C ALA A 81 -4.42 5.14 6.47
N THR A 82 -5.04 5.84 5.53
CA THR A 82 -4.79 5.67 4.10
C THR A 82 -3.39 6.16 3.73
N ASP A 83 -2.96 7.29 4.29
CA ASP A 83 -1.64 7.85 4.00
C ASP A 83 -0.51 6.95 4.54
N ALA A 84 -0.70 6.36 5.74
CA ALA A 84 0.20 5.35 6.29
C ALA A 84 0.21 4.05 5.47
N PHE A 85 -0.96 3.58 5.02
CA PHE A 85 -1.05 2.41 4.14
C PHE A 85 -0.32 2.63 2.82
N LEU A 86 -0.50 3.80 2.20
CA LEU A 86 0.19 4.19 0.97
C LEU A 86 1.70 4.28 1.12
N ALA A 87 2.16 4.82 2.25
CA ALA A 87 3.56 4.83 2.62
C ALA A 87 4.15 3.41 2.69
N GLU A 88 3.44 2.48 3.33
CA GLU A 88 3.85 1.09 3.45
C GLU A 88 3.91 0.39 2.08
N VAL A 89 2.88 0.55 1.23
CA VAL A 89 2.87 -0.03 -0.13
C VAL A 89 4.06 0.47 -0.95
N ARG A 90 4.39 1.77 -0.86
CA ARG A 90 5.58 2.31 -1.54
C ARG A 90 6.87 1.71 -0.99
N ALA A 91 6.99 1.54 0.32
CA ALA A 91 8.15 0.91 0.95
C ALA A 91 8.33 -0.55 0.50
N GLN A 92 7.24 -1.33 0.44
CA GLN A 92 7.24 -2.71 -0.06
C GLN A 92 7.63 -2.79 -1.54
N GLY A 93 7.21 -1.82 -2.36
CA GLY A 93 7.63 -1.73 -3.76
C GLY A 93 9.15 -1.52 -3.89
N VAL A 94 9.75 -0.70 -3.03
CA VAL A 94 11.21 -0.50 -2.97
C VAL A 94 11.91 -1.79 -2.55
N GLU A 95 11.41 -2.48 -1.54
CA GLU A 95 11.95 -3.76 -1.07
C GLU A 95 11.90 -4.84 -2.17
N THR A 96 10.78 -4.94 -2.89
CA THR A 96 10.63 -5.87 -4.01
C THR A 96 11.64 -5.57 -5.13
N ALA A 97 11.85 -4.29 -5.44
CA ALA A 97 12.85 -3.87 -6.42
C ALA A 97 14.27 -4.22 -5.96
N MET A 98 14.57 -4.07 -4.68
CA MET A 98 15.87 -4.44 -4.08
C MET A 98 16.11 -5.95 -4.14
N GLU A 99 15.11 -6.79 -3.83
CA GLU A 99 15.19 -8.24 -3.95
C GLU A 99 15.45 -8.67 -5.40
N HIS A 100 14.74 -8.08 -6.36
CA HIS A 100 14.98 -8.33 -7.77
C HIS A 100 16.42 -7.95 -8.18
N MET A 101 16.91 -6.80 -7.71
CA MET A 101 18.28 -6.34 -8.00
C MET A 101 19.34 -7.29 -7.43
N GLN A 102 19.15 -7.79 -6.21
CA GLN A 102 20.03 -8.82 -5.62
C GLN A 102 20.02 -10.12 -6.44
N SER A 103 18.84 -10.59 -6.84
CA SER A 103 18.69 -11.83 -7.60
C SER A 103 19.38 -11.79 -8.97
N SER A 104 19.57 -10.60 -9.54
CA SER A 104 20.28 -10.40 -10.81
C SER A 104 21.79 -10.61 -10.74
N GLY A 105 22.35 -10.88 -9.55
CA GLY A 105 23.77 -11.16 -9.36
C GLY A 105 24.67 -9.92 -9.35
N SER A 106 24.08 -8.72 -9.29
CA SER A 106 24.83 -7.48 -9.28
C SER A 106 25.34 -7.13 -7.87
N LEU A 107 26.54 -7.64 -7.54
CA LEU A 107 27.23 -7.42 -6.26
C LEU A 107 27.83 -6.01 -6.09
N THR A 108 27.72 -5.14 -7.09
CA THR A 108 28.33 -3.79 -7.09
C THR A 108 27.45 -2.70 -6.48
N PHE A 109 26.27 -3.04 -5.95
CA PHE A 109 25.26 -2.09 -5.49
C PHE A 109 25.10 -2.00 -3.96
N GLY A 110 26.13 -2.36 -3.18
CA GLY A 110 26.06 -2.36 -1.70
C GLY A 110 25.55 -1.03 -1.11
N ASP A 111 26.09 0.09 -1.58
CA ASP A 111 25.66 1.43 -1.13
C ASP A 111 24.24 1.78 -1.60
N CYS A 112 23.84 1.36 -2.80
CA CYS A 112 22.47 1.52 -3.27
C CYS A 112 21.48 0.69 -2.45
N TYR A 113 21.90 -0.49 -1.96
CA TYR A 113 21.08 -1.33 -1.10
C TYR A 113 20.80 -0.65 0.25
N ILE A 114 21.83 -0.06 0.86
CA ILE A 114 21.71 0.71 2.10
C ILE A 114 20.77 1.91 1.89
N SER A 115 21.00 2.68 0.82
CA SER A 115 20.19 3.86 0.49
C SER A 115 18.72 3.54 0.23
N LEU A 116 18.43 2.46 -0.51
CA LEU A 116 17.04 2.03 -0.78
C LEU A 116 16.34 1.52 0.50
N ASN A 117 17.07 0.84 1.39
CA ASN A 117 16.54 0.44 2.71
C ASN A 117 16.19 1.66 3.57
N GLU A 118 17.07 2.66 3.61
CA GLU A 118 16.81 3.92 4.31
C GLU A 118 15.62 4.66 3.72
N PHE A 119 15.50 4.69 2.38
CA PHE A 119 14.36 5.32 1.70
C PHE A 119 13.04 4.60 2.02
N ALA A 120 13.01 3.26 2.00
CA ALA A 120 11.84 2.49 2.42
C ALA A 120 11.44 2.81 3.88
N ALA A 121 12.41 2.94 4.79
CA ALA A 121 12.15 3.33 6.17
C ALA A 121 11.65 4.79 6.31
N GLN A 122 12.11 5.71 5.46
CA GLN A 122 11.63 7.09 5.43
C GLN A 122 10.18 7.17 4.94
N LEU A 123 9.83 6.41 3.91
CA LEU A 123 8.46 6.30 3.41
C LEU A 123 7.50 5.90 4.53
N ARG A 124 7.85 4.87 5.34
CA ARG A 124 7.06 4.41 6.50
C ARG A 124 6.88 5.45 7.60
N LYS A 125 7.86 6.33 7.78
CA LYS A 125 7.78 7.43 8.76
C LYS A 125 6.90 8.58 8.28
N GLY A 126 6.37 8.50 7.05
CA GLY A 126 5.57 9.58 6.45
C GLY A 126 6.38 10.84 6.16
N VAL A 127 7.72 10.76 6.15
CA VAL A 127 8.58 11.89 5.82
C VAL A 127 8.52 12.05 4.31
N GLN A 128 7.61 12.90 3.84
CA GLN A 128 7.64 13.38 2.46
C GLN A 128 8.93 14.19 2.26
N SER A 129 9.63 13.94 1.16
CA SER A 129 10.69 14.86 0.67
C SER A 129 10.08 16.18 0.22
#